data_AF-A0A941TQN5-F1
#
_entry.id   AF-A0A941TQN5-F1
#
_cell.length_a   1.000
_cell.length_b   1.000
_cell.length_c   1.000
_cell.angle_alpha   90.00
_cell.angle_beta   90.00
_cell.angle_gamma   90.00
#
_symmetry.space_group_name_H-M   'P 1'
#
loop_
_entity.id
_entity.type
_entity.pdbx_description
1 polymer ?
#
loop_
_entity_poly.entity_id
_entity_poly.type
_entity_poly.pdbx_seq_one_letter_code
_entity_poly.pdbx_strand_id
1 'polypeptide(L)'
;MNDALRRHALGTALLERAGLWHQAQARMDRLAGEPSDDAADAARAADDYRMLAHDLARVRDLLPATRTREYLEALYARAHSALHEGAHHAASEVRTFLGEDLPAAVRWLLPYLYWTVPIFLLAAAGGYALVHRYPDLIGLFASPDLIASVERGKLWTDGLLNVVPSSVLSVQILANNITVSLFAYCAGLLFGLGTLYILGLNGLMLGAVFAFVGAHGLAGALGRFVVAHGCVELSVMCLSAAAGAAVGEAVIRPGSAGRMHSFSTAALRSARVLIACAALLVGAGLLEGYVSPNPHIPTAARIGIGVGYWLLMLLLLSGRPFRRRRAFPAPG
;
A
#
# COMPACT_ATOMS: atom_id res chain seq x y z
N MET A 1 -50.85 32.96 -20.32
CA MET A 1 -51.29 32.08 -19.21
C MET A 1 -50.83 32.70 -17.91
N ASN A 2 -51.77 33.06 -17.04
CA ASN A 2 -51.56 33.99 -15.92
C ASN A 2 -50.59 33.41 -14.87
N ASP A 3 -49.63 34.19 -14.41
CA ASP A 3 -48.55 33.76 -13.51
C ASP A 3 -49.07 33.22 -12.15
N ALA A 4 -50.25 33.71 -11.74
CA ALA A 4 -50.99 33.22 -10.57
C ALA A 4 -51.55 31.79 -10.76
N LEU A 5 -52.01 31.43 -11.96
CA LEU A 5 -52.51 30.08 -12.26
C LEU A 5 -51.38 29.05 -12.30
N ARG A 6 -50.20 29.44 -12.81
CA ARG A 6 -48.99 28.60 -12.75
C ARG A 6 -48.55 28.33 -11.31
N ARG A 7 -48.52 29.37 -10.46
CA ARG A 7 -48.17 29.22 -9.04
C ARG A 7 -49.18 28.36 -8.27
N HIS A 8 -50.47 28.48 -8.55
CA HIS A 8 -51.49 27.66 -7.90
C HIS A 8 -51.40 26.18 -8.32
N ALA A 9 -51.25 25.90 -9.63
CA ALA A 9 -51.07 24.54 -10.14
C ALA A 9 -49.77 23.88 -9.66
N LEU A 10 -48.71 24.66 -9.49
CA LEU A 10 -47.46 24.18 -8.88
C LEU A 10 -47.63 23.88 -7.39
N GLY A 11 -48.39 24.72 -6.67
CA GLY A 11 -48.70 24.49 -5.25
C GLY A 11 -49.45 23.18 -5.01
N THR A 12 -50.48 22.89 -5.81
CA THR A 12 -51.23 21.62 -5.73
C THR A 12 -50.35 20.43 -6.11
N ALA A 13 -49.56 20.53 -7.19
CA ALA A 13 -48.64 19.46 -7.58
C ALA A 13 -47.54 19.18 -6.54
N LEU A 14 -47.07 20.20 -5.80
CA LEU A 14 -46.08 20.01 -4.74
C LEU A 14 -46.70 19.38 -3.48
N LEU A 15 -47.96 19.69 -3.17
CA LEU A 15 -48.69 19.05 -2.06
C LEU A 15 -48.90 17.56 -2.30
N GLU A 16 -49.17 17.16 -3.55
CA GLU A 16 -49.27 15.74 -3.92
C GLU A 16 -47.94 14.99 -3.74
N ARG A 17 -46.80 15.68 -3.90
CA ARG A 17 -45.46 15.09 -3.76
C ARG A 17 -44.91 15.11 -2.32
N ALA A 18 -45.45 15.94 -1.44
CA ALA A 18 -45.03 16.02 -0.05
C ALA A 18 -45.11 14.67 0.68
N GLY A 19 -46.12 13.86 0.36
CA GLY A 19 -46.25 12.50 0.90
C GLY A 19 -45.09 11.58 0.50
N LEU A 20 -44.63 11.70 -0.75
CA LEU A 20 -43.48 10.92 -1.25
C LEU A 20 -42.17 11.35 -0.59
N TRP A 21 -41.98 12.66 -0.36
CA TRP A 21 -40.79 13.17 0.33
C TRP A 21 -40.73 12.68 1.79
N HIS A 22 -41.87 12.63 2.48
CA HIS A 22 -41.93 12.07 3.83
C HIS A 22 -41.62 10.57 3.88
N GLN A 23 -42.09 9.80 2.90
CA GLN A 23 -41.76 8.38 2.78
C GLN A 23 -40.28 8.15 2.49
N ALA A 24 -39.71 8.93 1.56
CA ALA A 24 -38.29 8.91 1.25
C ALA A 24 -37.46 9.27 2.48
N GLN A 25 -37.85 10.30 3.23
CA GLN A 25 -37.19 10.67 4.49
C GLN A 25 -37.20 9.54 5.51
N ALA A 26 -38.37 8.94 5.78
CA ALA A 26 -38.47 7.83 6.73
C ALA A 26 -37.66 6.59 6.30
N ARG A 27 -37.51 6.35 4.99
CA ARG A 27 -36.65 5.27 4.47
C ARG A 27 -35.17 5.59 4.67
N MET A 28 -34.74 6.82 4.38
CA MET A 28 -33.36 7.25 4.59
C MET A 28 -32.99 7.24 6.08
N ASP A 29 -33.90 7.66 6.96
CA ASP A 29 -33.70 7.62 8.41
C ASP A 29 -33.56 6.18 8.93
N ARG A 30 -34.31 5.23 8.37
CA ARG A 30 -34.15 3.79 8.68
C ARG A 30 -32.81 3.24 8.19
N LEU A 31 -32.43 3.52 6.95
CA LEU A 31 -31.18 3.04 6.35
C LEU A 31 -29.93 3.64 7.03
N ALA A 32 -30.05 4.84 7.59
CA ALA A 32 -28.99 5.46 8.38
C ALA A 32 -28.78 4.77 9.74
N GLY A 33 -29.81 4.12 10.30
CA GLY A 33 -29.75 3.43 11.59
C GLY A 33 -29.45 1.93 11.49
N GLU A 34 -30.14 1.23 10.59
CA GLU A 34 -29.99 -0.21 10.37
C GLU A 34 -29.80 -0.50 8.87
N PRO A 35 -28.60 -0.96 8.45
CA PRO A 35 -28.35 -1.33 7.07
C PRO A 35 -29.25 -2.53 6.67
N SER A 36 -30.01 -2.38 5.59
CA SER A 36 -30.78 -3.47 4.98
C SER A 36 -29.93 -4.18 3.92
N ASP A 37 -29.79 -5.50 4.03
CA ASP A 37 -29.17 -6.37 3.00
C ASP A 37 -30.14 -6.71 1.84
N ASP A 38 -31.37 -6.16 1.86
CA ASP A 38 -32.38 -6.41 0.84
C ASP A 38 -32.15 -5.56 -0.42
N ALA A 39 -31.90 -6.23 -1.55
CA ALA A 39 -31.76 -5.60 -2.86
C ALA A 39 -33.00 -4.79 -3.27
N ALA A 40 -34.19 -5.17 -2.81
CA ALA A 40 -35.43 -4.45 -3.09
C ALA A 40 -35.51 -3.11 -2.32
N ASP A 41 -34.90 -3.00 -1.15
CA ASP A 41 -34.82 -1.74 -0.40
C ASP A 41 -33.77 -0.80 -0.99
N ALA A 42 -32.62 -1.33 -1.43
CA ALA A 42 -31.59 -0.55 -2.12
C ALA A 42 -32.10 0.06 -3.43
N ALA A 43 -32.86 -0.71 -4.23
CA ALA A 43 -33.47 -0.23 -5.46
C ALA A 43 -34.45 0.93 -5.20
N ARG A 44 -35.30 0.81 -4.18
CA ARG A 44 -36.27 1.85 -3.80
C ARG A 44 -35.57 3.10 -3.25
N ALA A 45 -34.48 2.94 -2.50
CA ALA A 45 -33.69 4.07 -2.02
C ALA A 45 -33.03 4.85 -3.18
N ALA A 46 -32.58 4.15 -4.23
CA ALA A 46 -32.06 4.77 -5.44
C ALA A 46 -33.16 5.50 -6.25
N ASP A 47 -34.38 4.97 -6.30
CA ASP A 47 -35.54 5.64 -6.89
C ASP A 47 -35.91 6.92 -6.12
N ASP A 48 -35.96 6.85 -4.79
CA ASP A 48 -36.24 7.98 -3.91
C ASP A 48 -35.18 9.09 -4.10
N TYR A 49 -33.90 8.73 -4.24
CA TYR A 49 -32.82 9.68 -4.52
C TYR A 49 -32.98 10.39 -5.87
N ARG A 50 -33.29 9.65 -6.94
CA ARG A 50 -33.54 10.24 -8.26
C ARG A 50 -34.75 11.16 -8.25
N MET A 51 -35.81 10.77 -7.54
CA MET A 51 -37.01 11.58 -7.36
C MET A 51 -36.67 12.91 -6.66
N LEU A 52 -35.94 12.86 -5.54
CA LEU A 52 -35.52 14.04 -4.79
C LEU A 52 -34.63 14.97 -5.62
N ALA A 53 -33.69 14.42 -6.38
CA ALA A 53 -32.81 15.19 -7.27
C ALA A 53 -33.62 15.96 -8.34
N HIS A 54 -34.57 15.27 -8.98
CA HIS A 54 -35.44 15.85 -10.00
C HIS A 54 -36.35 16.96 -9.42
N ASP A 55 -36.93 16.73 -8.25
CA ASP A 55 -37.81 17.71 -7.60
C ASP A 55 -37.07 18.92 -7.09
N LEU A 56 -35.88 18.72 -6.53
CA LEU A 56 -35.04 19.80 -6.12
C LEU A 56 -34.63 20.68 -7.31
N ALA A 57 -34.28 20.09 -8.46
CA ALA A 57 -33.98 20.85 -9.67
C ALA A 57 -35.18 21.71 -10.12
N ARG A 58 -36.39 21.14 -10.08
CA ARG A 58 -37.63 21.83 -10.46
C ARG A 58 -38.00 22.96 -9.49
N VAL A 59 -37.81 22.75 -8.19
CA VAL A 59 -38.10 23.75 -7.14
C VAL A 59 -37.06 24.86 -7.13
N ARG A 60 -35.78 24.57 -7.43
CA ARG A 60 -34.73 25.61 -7.58
C ARG A 60 -35.02 26.57 -8.73
N ASP A 61 -35.55 26.06 -9.83
CA ASP A 61 -35.88 26.86 -11.01
C ASP A 61 -37.17 27.67 -10.85
N LEU A 62 -38.22 27.05 -10.28
CA LEU A 62 -39.56 27.65 -10.21
C LEU A 62 -39.85 28.44 -8.93
N LEU A 63 -39.19 28.10 -7.80
CA LEU A 63 -39.51 28.60 -6.47
C LEU A 63 -38.24 28.86 -5.61
N PRO A 64 -37.33 29.73 -6.07
CA PRO A 64 -35.99 29.89 -5.48
C PRO A 64 -35.97 30.40 -4.03
N ALA A 65 -37.01 31.11 -3.56
CA ALA A 65 -37.05 31.72 -2.22
C ALA A 65 -38.14 31.09 -1.32
N THR A 66 -38.27 29.77 -1.30
CA THR A 66 -39.32 29.07 -0.54
C THR A 66 -38.76 28.08 0.49
N ARG A 67 -39.48 27.89 1.60
CA ARG A 67 -39.17 26.86 2.62
C ARG A 67 -39.13 25.44 2.04
N THR A 68 -39.89 25.18 0.97
CA THR A 68 -39.90 23.91 0.25
C THR A 68 -38.54 23.60 -0.38
N ARG A 69 -37.86 24.62 -0.92
CA ARG A 69 -36.49 24.47 -1.45
C ARG A 69 -35.53 24.04 -0.34
N GLU A 70 -35.54 24.76 0.77
CA GLU A 70 -34.65 24.47 1.92
C GLU A 70 -34.89 23.06 2.48
N TYR A 71 -36.16 22.65 2.60
CA TYR A 71 -36.52 21.30 3.02
C TYR A 71 -36.00 20.23 2.06
N LEU A 72 -36.18 20.41 0.74
CA LEU A 72 -35.71 19.47 -0.27
C LEU A 72 -34.18 19.43 -0.38
N GLU A 73 -33.50 20.56 -0.23
CA GLU A 73 -32.04 20.63 -0.20
C GLU A 73 -31.49 19.84 1.00
N ALA A 74 -32.07 20.05 2.19
CA ALA A 74 -31.67 19.32 3.39
C ALA A 74 -31.97 17.81 3.27
N LEU A 75 -33.11 17.45 2.68
CA LEU A 75 -33.48 16.05 2.46
C LEU A 75 -32.58 15.38 1.41
N TYR A 76 -32.27 16.06 0.32
CA TYR A 76 -31.34 15.58 -0.70
C TYR A 76 -29.91 15.41 -0.14
N ALA A 77 -29.42 16.37 0.65
CA ALA A 77 -28.11 16.26 1.28
C ALA A 77 -28.02 15.03 2.21
N ARG A 78 -29.06 14.77 3.00
CA ARG A 78 -29.16 13.55 3.83
C ARG A 78 -29.24 12.27 3.01
N ALA A 79 -30.03 12.25 1.93
CA ALA A 79 -30.10 11.10 1.04
C ALA A 79 -28.75 10.84 0.33
N HIS A 80 -28.04 11.91 -0.03
CA HIS A 80 -26.72 11.83 -0.63
C HIS A 80 -25.71 11.22 0.34
N SER A 81 -25.66 11.69 1.60
CA SER A 81 -24.74 11.13 2.61
C SER A 81 -25.11 9.69 2.98
N ALA A 82 -26.39 9.36 3.11
CA ALA A 82 -26.83 7.99 3.41
C ALA A 82 -26.48 6.99 2.30
N LEU A 83 -26.57 7.41 1.02
CA LEU A 83 -26.29 6.53 -0.12
C LEU A 83 -24.82 6.51 -0.55
N HIS A 84 -24.08 7.61 -0.35
CA HIS A 84 -22.71 7.75 -0.88
C HIS A 84 -21.62 7.82 0.22
N GLU A 85 -21.94 8.19 1.46
CA GLU A 85 -20.94 8.42 2.53
C GLU A 85 -21.07 7.46 3.74
N GLY A 86 -21.80 6.35 3.61
CA GLY A 86 -21.92 5.34 4.67
C GLY A 86 -20.58 4.63 4.96
N ALA A 87 -20.04 4.86 6.17
CA ALA A 87 -18.74 4.43 6.73
C ALA A 87 -18.34 2.93 6.68
N HIS A 88 -19.05 2.09 5.93
CA HIS A 88 -18.77 0.65 5.73
C HIS A 88 -17.81 0.35 4.55
N HIS A 89 -17.29 1.37 3.87
CA HIS A 89 -16.41 1.21 2.70
C HIS A 89 -14.96 0.96 3.09
N ALA A 90 -14.36 1.71 4.04
CA ALA A 90 -12.92 1.61 4.28
C ALA A 90 -12.44 0.20 4.70
N ALA A 91 -13.13 -0.47 5.63
CA ALA A 91 -12.76 -1.82 6.05
C ALA A 91 -13.00 -2.87 4.95
N SER A 92 -14.07 -2.71 4.17
CA SER A 92 -14.39 -3.62 3.07
C SER A 92 -13.47 -3.41 1.85
N GLU A 93 -13.04 -2.18 1.59
CA GLU A 93 -12.04 -1.80 0.60
C GLU A 93 -10.66 -2.31 0.98
N VAL A 94 -10.21 -2.11 2.24
CA VAL A 94 -8.94 -2.66 2.73
C VAL A 94 -8.95 -4.19 2.63
N ARG A 95 -10.06 -4.85 2.99
CA ARG A 95 -10.19 -6.31 2.83
C ARG A 95 -10.13 -6.74 1.37
N THR A 96 -10.79 -6.02 0.47
CA THR A 96 -10.75 -6.28 -0.98
C THR A 96 -9.34 -6.07 -1.54
N PHE A 97 -8.69 -4.98 -1.13
CA PHE A 97 -7.31 -4.67 -1.49
C PHE A 97 -6.35 -5.78 -1.06
N LEU A 98 -6.40 -6.19 0.21
CA LEU A 98 -5.52 -7.23 0.76
C LEU A 98 -5.86 -8.64 0.26
N GLY A 99 -7.14 -8.93 -0.01
CA GLY A 99 -7.61 -10.26 -0.41
C GLY A 99 -7.56 -10.53 -1.91
N GLU A 100 -7.69 -9.49 -2.74
CA GLU A 100 -7.89 -9.62 -4.18
C GLU A 100 -6.86 -8.81 -4.98
N ASP A 101 -6.78 -7.50 -4.77
CA ASP A 101 -5.97 -6.59 -5.60
C ASP A 101 -4.47 -6.78 -5.42
N LEU A 102 -3.98 -6.77 -4.18
CA LEU A 102 -2.57 -6.94 -3.85
C LEU A 102 -2.05 -8.32 -4.30
N PRO A 103 -2.71 -9.44 -3.98
CA PRO A 103 -2.30 -10.76 -4.47
C PRO A 103 -2.32 -10.87 -5.98
N ALA A 104 -3.30 -10.24 -6.66
CA ALA A 104 -3.34 -10.21 -8.12
C ALA A 104 -2.20 -9.40 -8.72
N ALA A 105 -1.78 -8.32 -8.07
CA ALA A 105 -0.61 -7.54 -8.47
C ALA A 105 0.69 -8.33 -8.25
N VAL A 106 0.85 -8.98 -7.09
CA VAL A 106 2.03 -9.82 -6.79
C VAL A 106 2.15 -10.98 -7.78
N ARG A 107 1.05 -11.69 -8.10
CA ARG A 107 1.08 -12.77 -9.10
C ARG A 107 1.55 -12.31 -10.48
N TRP A 108 1.26 -11.07 -10.85
CA TRP A 108 1.73 -10.48 -12.09
C TRP A 108 3.21 -10.10 -12.07
N LEU A 109 3.77 -9.85 -10.88
CA LEU A 109 5.20 -9.59 -10.72
C LEU A 109 6.06 -10.85 -10.62
N LEU A 110 5.47 -12.05 -10.44
CA LEU A 110 6.23 -13.30 -10.33
C LEU A 110 7.25 -13.53 -11.47
N PRO A 111 6.93 -13.29 -12.76
CA PRO A 111 7.92 -13.44 -13.83
C PRO A 111 9.16 -12.56 -13.65
N TYR A 112 8.99 -11.39 -13.06
CA TYR A 112 10.06 -10.43 -12.83
C TYR A 112 10.89 -10.79 -11.60
N LEU A 113 10.25 -11.35 -10.57
CA LEU A 113 10.93 -11.86 -9.38
C LEU A 113 11.91 -13.00 -9.69
N TYR A 114 11.65 -13.79 -10.74
CA TYR A 114 12.56 -14.87 -11.16
C TYR A 114 13.93 -14.40 -11.59
N TRP A 115 14.10 -13.13 -11.98
CA TRP A 115 15.41 -12.60 -12.33
C TRP A 115 15.89 -11.52 -11.35
N THR A 116 15.00 -10.72 -10.73
CA THR A 116 15.45 -9.72 -9.74
C THR A 116 16.07 -10.39 -8.51
N VAL A 117 15.46 -11.46 -7.99
CA VAL A 117 15.96 -12.16 -6.80
C VAL A 117 17.32 -12.82 -7.08
N PRO A 118 17.51 -13.63 -8.14
CA PRO A 118 18.84 -14.20 -8.41
C PRO A 118 19.92 -13.15 -8.66
N ILE A 119 19.61 -12.05 -9.36
CA ILE A 119 20.61 -11.00 -9.60
C ILE A 119 21.06 -10.38 -8.30
N PHE A 120 20.13 -10.08 -7.39
CA PHE A 120 20.48 -9.60 -6.06
C PHE A 120 21.36 -10.59 -5.28
N LEU A 121 20.97 -11.87 -5.25
CA LEU A 121 21.70 -12.91 -4.52
C LEU A 121 23.09 -13.16 -5.11
N LEU A 122 23.21 -13.18 -6.44
CA LEU A 122 24.49 -13.33 -7.13
C LEU A 122 25.39 -12.12 -6.90
N ALA A 123 24.85 -10.91 -6.91
CA ALA A 123 25.58 -9.70 -6.58
C ALA A 123 26.06 -9.73 -5.11
N ALA A 124 25.22 -10.14 -4.17
CA ALA A 124 25.60 -10.31 -2.77
C ALA A 124 26.68 -11.39 -2.59
N ALA A 125 26.55 -12.54 -3.24
CA ALA A 125 27.59 -13.56 -3.23
C ALA A 125 28.91 -13.04 -3.85
N GLY A 126 28.82 -12.29 -4.94
CA GLY A 126 29.96 -11.66 -5.60
C GLY A 126 30.68 -10.64 -4.71
N GLY A 127 29.92 -9.77 -4.04
CA GLY A 127 30.48 -8.77 -3.12
C GLY A 127 31.14 -9.42 -1.91
N TYR A 128 30.51 -10.47 -1.37
CA TYR A 128 31.08 -11.27 -0.30
C TYR A 128 32.39 -11.93 -0.73
N ALA A 129 32.39 -12.63 -1.87
CA ALA A 129 33.57 -13.32 -2.38
C ALA A 129 34.72 -12.34 -2.70
N LEU A 130 34.39 -11.17 -3.26
CA LEU A 130 35.36 -10.14 -3.62
C LEU A 130 36.10 -9.62 -2.38
N VAL A 131 35.37 -9.18 -1.36
CA VAL A 131 35.99 -8.64 -0.13
C VAL A 131 36.61 -9.74 0.73
N HIS A 132 36.03 -10.94 0.75
CA HIS A 132 36.63 -12.09 1.44
C HIS A 132 38.00 -12.44 0.85
N ARG A 133 38.18 -12.33 -0.47
CA ARG A 133 39.45 -12.59 -1.14
C ARG A 133 40.41 -11.40 -1.10
N TYR A 134 39.89 -10.19 -1.21
CA TYR A 134 40.65 -8.95 -1.28
C TYR A 134 40.08 -7.93 -0.27
N PRO A 135 40.45 -8.03 1.02
CA PRO A 135 39.88 -7.18 2.07
C PRO A 135 40.05 -5.67 1.83
N ASP A 136 41.15 -5.28 1.17
CA ASP A 136 41.46 -3.87 0.86
C ASP A 136 40.40 -3.21 -0.05
N LEU A 137 39.58 -4.00 -0.76
CA LEU A 137 38.51 -3.50 -1.63
C LEU A 137 37.27 -3.03 -0.86
N ILE A 138 37.23 -3.17 0.47
CA ILE A 138 36.08 -2.71 1.27
C ILE A 138 35.80 -1.22 1.10
N GLY A 139 36.83 -0.40 0.83
CA GLY A 139 36.69 1.04 0.59
C GLY A 139 35.85 1.40 -0.64
N LEU A 140 35.55 0.44 -1.52
CA LEU A 140 34.61 0.63 -2.64
C LEU A 140 33.14 0.58 -2.21
N PHE A 141 32.84 -0.04 -1.05
CA PHE A 141 31.49 -0.37 -0.63
C PHE A 141 31.10 0.26 0.71
N ALA A 142 32.07 0.55 1.58
CA ALA A 142 31.83 1.08 2.90
C ALA A 142 32.54 2.42 3.12
N SER A 143 31.95 3.27 3.96
CA SER A 143 32.59 4.53 4.36
C SER A 143 33.79 4.28 5.27
N PRO A 144 34.77 5.21 5.30
CA PRO A 144 35.89 5.16 6.23
C PRO A 144 35.46 5.01 7.71
N ASP A 145 34.35 5.64 8.09
CA ASP A 145 33.81 5.56 9.45
C ASP A 145 33.30 4.16 9.81
N LEU A 146 32.62 3.49 8.87
CA LEU A 146 32.17 2.11 9.05
C LEU A 146 33.36 1.17 9.20
N ILE A 147 34.34 1.30 8.31
CA ILE A 147 35.59 0.51 8.31
C ILE A 147 36.30 0.66 9.66
N ALA A 148 36.56 1.90 10.08
CA ALA A 148 37.25 2.19 11.33
C ALA A 148 36.45 1.69 12.55
N SER A 149 35.11 1.69 12.51
CA SER A 149 34.29 1.13 13.60
C SER A 149 34.48 -0.37 13.74
N VAL A 150 34.39 -1.09 12.62
CA VAL A 150 34.51 -2.56 12.57
C VAL A 150 35.91 -3.01 12.96
N GLU A 151 36.95 -2.29 12.52
CA GLU A 151 38.34 -2.53 12.92
C GLU A 151 38.57 -2.36 14.43
N ARG A 152 37.81 -1.46 15.09
CA ARG A 152 37.79 -1.32 16.55
C ARG A 152 36.94 -2.38 17.27
N GLY A 153 36.43 -3.38 16.55
CA GLY A 153 35.60 -4.44 17.10
C GLY A 153 34.17 -4.01 17.47
N LYS A 154 33.66 -2.92 16.87
CA LYS A 154 32.29 -2.42 17.11
C LYS A 154 31.50 -2.33 15.83
N LEU A 155 30.20 -2.63 15.89
CA LEU A 155 29.31 -2.29 14.78
C LEU A 155 29.11 -0.78 14.72
N TRP A 156 28.86 -0.25 13.52
CA TRP A 156 28.57 1.18 13.33
C TRP A 156 27.33 1.62 14.13
N THR A 157 26.45 0.69 14.46
CA THR A 157 25.25 0.89 15.28
C THR A 157 25.59 1.06 16.77
N ASP A 158 26.64 0.43 17.29
CA ASP A 158 27.00 0.46 18.72
C ASP A 158 27.42 1.87 19.18
N GLY A 159 28.11 2.61 18.32
CA GLY A 159 28.50 3.99 18.60
C GLY A 159 27.34 4.98 18.50
N LEU A 160 26.45 4.77 17.51
CA LEU A 160 25.31 5.64 17.25
C LEU A 160 24.22 5.53 18.32
N LEU A 161 23.94 4.34 18.85
CA LEU A 161 22.92 4.15 19.89
C LEU A 161 23.23 4.85 21.22
N ASN A 162 24.50 5.20 21.47
CA ASN A 162 24.92 5.94 22.68
C ASN A 162 24.77 7.46 22.52
N VAL A 163 24.60 7.97 21.30
CA VAL A 163 24.60 9.41 20.99
C VAL A 163 23.27 9.85 20.36
N VAL A 164 22.61 8.95 19.62
CA VAL A 164 21.40 9.18 18.86
C VAL A 164 20.28 8.28 19.40
N PRO A 165 19.09 8.82 19.72
CA PRO A 165 17.95 7.99 20.13
C PRO A 165 17.63 6.93 19.07
N SER A 166 17.34 5.70 19.48
CA SER A 166 17.06 4.57 18.56
C SER A 166 15.91 4.86 17.59
N SER A 167 14.95 5.71 17.99
CA SER A 167 13.87 6.19 17.12
C SER A 167 14.36 7.05 15.96
N VAL A 168 15.38 7.90 16.16
CA VAL A 168 15.95 8.76 15.12
C VAL A 168 16.79 7.94 14.15
N LEU A 169 17.59 7.00 14.65
CA LEU A 169 18.37 6.07 13.83
C LEU A 169 17.46 5.19 12.95
N SER A 170 16.40 4.63 13.54
CA SER A 170 15.36 3.87 12.86
C SER A 170 14.72 4.65 11.70
N VAL A 171 14.36 5.91 11.93
CA VAL A 171 13.76 6.75 10.90
C VAL A 171 14.72 7.01 9.74
N GLN A 172 16.02 7.20 10.01
CA GLN A 172 17.02 7.40 8.97
C GLN A 172 17.21 6.15 8.10
N ILE A 173 17.31 4.97 8.72
CA ILE A 173 17.51 3.72 7.97
C ILE A 173 16.23 3.33 7.23
N LEU A 174 15.05 3.52 7.85
CA LEU A 174 13.76 3.39 7.20
C LEU A 174 13.66 4.30 5.96
N ALA A 175 13.98 5.59 6.10
CA ALA A 175 13.94 6.55 5.00
C ALA A 175 14.90 6.14 3.88
N ASN A 176 16.09 5.63 4.22
CA ASN A 176 17.03 5.08 3.25
C ASN A 176 16.43 3.87 2.51
N ASN A 177 15.86 2.90 3.22
CA ASN A 177 15.30 1.68 2.60
C ASN A 177 14.09 1.98 1.72
N ILE A 178 13.23 2.94 2.12
CA ILE A 178 12.14 3.46 1.28
C ILE A 178 12.72 4.15 0.04
N THR A 179 13.72 5.02 0.21
CA THR A 179 14.36 5.75 -0.89
C THR A 179 14.97 4.78 -1.89
N VAL A 180 15.78 3.82 -1.45
CA VAL A 180 16.40 2.81 -2.32
C VAL A 180 15.33 1.98 -3.05
N SER A 181 14.26 1.57 -2.36
CA SER A 181 13.17 0.81 -2.98
C SER A 181 12.42 1.62 -4.04
N LEU A 182 12.16 2.90 -3.77
CA LEU A 182 11.51 3.81 -4.71
C LEU A 182 12.44 4.12 -5.91
N PHE A 183 13.73 4.31 -5.67
CA PHE A 183 14.71 4.48 -6.74
C PHE A 183 14.82 3.22 -7.60
N ALA A 184 14.84 2.02 -7.00
CA ALA A 184 14.82 0.75 -7.74
C ALA A 184 13.59 0.62 -8.63
N TYR A 185 12.43 1.05 -8.13
CA TYR A 185 11.20 1.13 -8.89
C TYR A 185 11.31 2.15 -10.03
N CYS A 186 11.66 3.40 -9.72
CA CYS A 186 11.75 4.50 -10.69
C CYS A 186 12.77 4.22 -11.79
N ALA A 187 13.95 3.71 -11.43
CA ALA A 187 15.00 3.34 -12.37
C ALA A 187 14.57 2.17 -13.26
N GLY A 188 13.63 1.32 -12.81
CA GLY A 188 13.03 0.27 -13.61
C GLY A 188 12.17 0.78 -14.78
N LEU A 189 11.66 2.01 -14.72
CA LEU A 189 10.98 2.63 -15.86
C LEU A 189 11.91 2.79 -17.07
N LEU A 190 13.23 2.85 -16.85
CA LEU A 190 14.25 2.81 -17.90
C LEU A 190 14.45 1.37 -18.40
N PHE A 191 13.36 0.74 -18.84
CA PHE A 191 13.38 -0.58 -19.48
C PHE A 191 13.95 -1.71 -18.61
N GLY A 192 13.88 -1.56 -17.28
CA GLY A 192 14.44 -2.52 -16.32
C GLY A 192 15.97 -2.44 -16.13
N LEU A 193 16.70 -1.65 -16.93
CA LEU A 193 18.16 -1.54 -16.80
C LEU A 193 18.57 -0.87 -15.48
N GLY A 194 17.84 0.17 -15.07
CA GLY A 194 18.09 0.83 -13.79
C GLY A 194 17.84 -0.10 -12.60
N THR A 195 16.86 -1.00 -12.72
CA THR A 195 16.61 -2.04 -11.72
C THR A 195 17.81 -2.96 -11.54
N LEU A 196 18.42 -3.43 -12.64
CA LEU A 196 19.63 -4.28 -12.60
C LEU A 196 20.78 -3.59 -11.87
N TYR A 197 21.02 -2.32 -12.19
CA TYR A 197 22.07 -1.52 -11.57
C TYR A 197 21.86 -1.37 -10.05
N ILE A 198 20.64 -1.02 -9.62
CA ILE A 198 20.35 -0.80 -8.20
C ILE A 198 20.44 -2.10 -7.40
N LEU A 199 19.89 -3.21 -7.90
CA LEU A 199 20.01 -4.52 -7.23
C LEU A 199 21.46 -5.00 -7.20
N GLY A 200 22.20 -4.83 -8.29
CA GLY A 200 23.60 -5.22 -8.38
C GLY A 200 24.46 -4.49 -7.36
N LEU A 201 24.36 -3.17 -7.28
CA LEU A 201 25.13 -2.39 -6.33
C LEU A 201 24.74 -2.67 -4.87
N ASN A 202 23.44 -2.72 -4.56
CA ASN A 202 22.99 -3.01 -3.19
C ASN A 202 23.35 -4.43 -2.77
N GLY A 203 23.25 -5.40 -3.68
CA GLY A 203 23.70 -6.76 -3.45
C GLY A 203 25.20 -6.80 -3.17
N LEU A 204 26.03 -6.26 -4.07
CA LEU A 204 27.49 -6.21 -3.89
C LEU A 204 27.88 -5.56 -2.56
N MET A 205 27.29 -4.40 -2.23
CA MET A 205 27.54 -3.69 -0.98
C MET A 205 27.17 -4.53 0.24
N LEU A 206 26.00 -5.17 0.23
CA LEU A 206 25.57 -6.05 1.32
C LEU A 206 26.57 -7.19 1.52
N GLY A 207 26.92 -7.90 0.44
CA GLY A 207 27.88 -9.00 0.49
C GLY A 207 29.24 -8.57 1.04
N ALA A 208 29.76 -7.44 0.53
CA ALA A 208 31.03 -6.86 0.94
C ALA A 208 31.06 -6.55 2.44
N VAL A 209 30.02 -5.89 2.97
CA VAL A 209 29.90 -5.57 4.39
C VAL A 209 29.83 -6.85 5.24
N PHE A 210 29.06 -7.85 4.82
CA PHE A 210 28.99 -9.14 5.54
C PHE A 210 30.35 -9.86 5.58
N ALA A 211 31.10 -9.86 4.47
CA ALA A 211 32.45 -10.45 4.42
C ALA A 211 33.41 -9.71 5.35
N PHE A 212 33.43 -8.38 5.27
CA PHE A 212 34.33 -7.55 6.06
C PHE A 212 34.08 -7.66 7.56
N VAL A 213 32.81 -7.54 7.98
CA VAL A 213 32.40 -7.67 9.38
C VAL A 213 32.66 -9.09 9.89
N GLY A 214 32.47 -10.10 9.03
CA GLY A 214 32.79 -11.49 9.35
C GLY A 214 34.28 -11.74 9.58
N ALA A 215 35.16 -11.13 8.76
CA ALA A 215 36.61 -11.22 8.92
C ALA A 215 37.09 -10.63 10.26
N HIS A 216 36.35 -9.68 10.84
CA HIS A 216 36.63 -9.06 12.13
C HIS A 216 35.94 -9.74 13.32
N GLY A 217 35.37 -10.95 13.13
CA GLY A 217 34.73 -11.71 14.21
C GLY A 217 33.36 -11.16 14.66
N LEU A 218 32.79 -10.22 13.92
CA LEU A 218 31.53 -9.54 14.28
C LEU A 218 30.30 -10.09 13.55
N ALA A 219 30.44 -11.17 12.75
CA ALA A 219 29.33 -11.78 12.01
C ALA A 219 28.12 -12.12 12.91
N GLY A 220 28.36 -12.63 14.12
CA GLY A 220 27.30 -12.94 15.06
C GLY A 220 26.55 -11.69 15.55
N ALA A 221 27.26 -10.58 15.75
CA ALA A 221 26.65 -9.31 16.16
C ALA A 221 25.79 -8.74 15.02
N LEU A 222 26.33 -8.72 13.80
CA LEU A 222 25.60 -8.26 12.62
C LEU A 222 24.37 -9.12 12.33
N GLY A 223 24.50 -10.45 12.42
CA GLY A 223 23.39 -11.37 12.25
C GLY A 223 22.27 -11.14 13.27
N ARG A 224 22.62 -10.94 14.55
CA ARG A 224 21.62 -10.61 15.60
C ARG A 224 20.91 -9.30 15.34
N PHE A 225 21.61 -8.31 14.80
CA PHE A 225 21.04 -7.02 14.46
C PHE A 225 20.05 -7.16 13.28
N VAL A 226 20.47 -7.78 12.18
CA VAL A 226 19.69 -7.81 10.93
C VAL A 226 18.53 -8.81 10.96
N VAL A 227 18.63 -9.92 11.71
CA VAL A 227 17.69 -11.06 11.59
C VAL A 227 16.23 -10.71 11.87
N ALA A 228 15.95 -9.67 12.66
CA ALA A 228 14.58 -9.29 13.01
C ALA A 228 13.81 -8.61 11.87
N HIS A 229 14.49 -8.04 10.86
CA HIS A 229 13.86 -7.23 9.81
C HIS A 229 14.40 -7.50 8.40
N GLY A 230 15.66 -7.91 8.27
CA GLY A 230 16.37 -7.98 6.99
C GLY A 230 15.66 -8.84 5.93
N CYS A 231 15.03 -9.96 6.32
CA CYS A 231 14.29 -10.80 5.36
C CYS A 231 13.16 -10.04 4.66
N VAL A 232 12.45 -9.17 5.39
CA VAL A 232 11.36 -8.35 4.81
C VAL A 232 11.93 -7.24 3.94
N GLU A 233 12.96 -6.54 4.40
CA GLU A 233 13.58 -5.43 3.66
C GLU A 233 14.16 -5.88 2.32
N LEU A 234 14.90 -7.00 2.32
CA LEU A 234 15.46 -7.57 1.10
C LEU A 234 14.37 -8.03 0.13
N SER A 235 13.28 -8.60 0.66
CA SER A 235 12.12 -9.00 -0.14
C SER A 235 11.42 -7.79 -0.77
N VAL A 236 11.21 -6.72 0.01
CA VAL A 236 10.61 -5.47 -0.46
C VAL A 236 11.47 -4.80 -1.55
N MET A 237 12.79 -4.79 -1.39
CA MET A 237 13.70 -4.26 -2.41
C MET A 237 13.53 -5.01 -3.74
N CYS A 238 13.55 -6.36 -3.70
CA CYS A 238 13.38 -7.20 -4.88
C CYS A 238 11.99 -7.03 -5.53
N LEU A 239 10.95 -6.84 -4.71
CA LEU A 239 9.57 -6.64 -5.16
C LEU A 239 9.37 -5.27 -5.80
N SER A 240 9.97 -4.21 -5.24
CA SER A 240 9.93 -2.85 -5.78
C SER A 240 10.70 -2.75 -7.10
N ALA A 241 11.86 -3.41 -7.17
CA ALA A 241 12.61 -3.63 -8.40
C ALA A 241 11.78 -4.34 -9.49
N ALA A 242 11.16 -5.48 -9.14
CA ALA A 242 10.32 -6.23 -10.07
C ALA A 242 9.15 -5.39 -10.59
N ALA A 243 8.52 -4.61 -9.70
CA ALA A 243 7.46 -3.66 -10.05
C ALA A 243 7.93 -2.60 -11.04
N GLY A 244 9.12 -2.02 -10.83
CA GLY A 244 9.70 -1.01 -11.71
C GLY A 244 9.96 -1.56 -13.11
N ALA A 245 10.60 -2.73 -13.18
CA ALA A 245 10.89 -3.38 -14.44
C ALA A 245 9.63 -3.81 -15.20
N ALA A 246 8.58 -4.25 -14.50
CA ALA A 246 7.30 -4.57 -15.12
C ALA A 246 6.61 -3.36 -15.76
N VAL A 247 6.73 -2.18 -15.12
CA VAL A 247 6.27 -0.92 -15.71
C VAL A 247 7.14 -0.52 -16.91
N GLY A 248 8.45 -0.67 -16.80
CA GLY A 248 9.38 -0.43 -17.92
C GLY A 248 9.08 -1.31 -19.13
N GLU A 249 8.82 -2.61 -18.91
CA GLU A 249 8.45 -3.53 -19.99
C GLU A 249 7.10 -3.17 -20.64
N ALA A 250 6.11 -2.70 -19.87
CA ALA A 250 4.81 -2.29 -20.40
C ALA A 250 4.89 -1.17 -21.45
N VAL A 251 5.93 -0.33 -21.38
CA VAL A 251 6.23 0.73 -22.36
C VAL A 251 6.85 0.15 -23.65
N ILE A 252 7.70 -0.88 -23.53
CA ILE A 252 8.40 -1.52 -24.65
C ILE A 252 7.45 -2.46 -25.41
N ARG A 253 6.69 -3.27 -24.67
CA ARG A 253 5.79 -4.31 -25.18
C ARG A 253 4.36 -4.05 -24.70
N PRO A 254 3.66 -3.05 -25.27
CA PRO A 254 2.32 -2.64 -24.80
C PRO A 254 1.18 -3.60 -25.18
N GLY A 255 1.46 -4.69 -25.90
CA GLY A 255 0.45 -5.64 -26.36
C GLY A 255 -0.47 -5.01 -27.41
N SER A 256 -1.78 -5.24 -27.28
CA SER A 256 -2.82 -4.66 -28.15
C SER A 256 -3.24 -3.24 -27.76
N ALA A 257 -2.78 -2.73 -26.61
CA ALA A 257 -3.07 -1.38 -26.16
C ALA A 257 -2.01 -0.37 -26.66
N GLY A 258 -2.35 0.92 -26.66
CA GLY A 258 -1.36 1.98 -26.86
C GLY A 258 -0.37 2.06 -25.70
N ARG A 259 0.87 2.52 -25.97
CA ARG A 259 1.95 2.61 -24.96
C ARG A 259 1.56 3.35 -23.69
N MET A 260 0.88 4.49 -23.83
CA MET A 260 0.43 5.30 -22.69
C MET A 260 -0.59 4.56 -21.83
N HIS A 261 -1.52 3.83 -22.45
CA HIS A 261 -2.51 3.04 -21.73
C HIS A 261 -1.85 1.87 -21.00
N SER A 262 -0.99 1.10 -21.68
CA SER A 262 -0.24 0.00 -21.07
C SER A 262 0.60 0.46 -19.88
N PHE A 263 1.30 1.60 -20.03
CA PHE A 263 2.04 2.24 -18.94
C PHE A 263 1.14 2.58 -17.75
N SER A 264 0.02 3.29 -18.00
CA SER A 264 -0.91 3.69 -16.93
C SER A 264 -1.49 2.48 -16.18
N THR A 265 -1.89 1.44 -16.92
CA THR A 265 -2.40 0.20 -16.31
C THR A 265 -1.32 -0.51 -15.48
N ALA A 266 -0.09 -0.62 -15.98
CA ALA A 266 1.02 -1.23 -15.26
C ALA A 266 1.38 -0.43 -14.01
N ALA A 267 1.43 0.90 -14.10
CA ALA A 267 1.73 1.81 -13.00
C ALA A 267 0.67 1.76 -11.89
N LEU A 268 -0.62 1.73 -12.25
CA LEU A 268 -1.71 1.58 -11.27
C LEU A 268 -1.66 0.20 -10.59
N ARG A 269 -1.28 -0.84 -11.33
CA ARG A 269 -1.14 -2.19 -10.78
C ARG A 269 0.07 -2.30 -9.86
N SER A 270 1.21 -1.73 -10.23
CA SER A 270 2.43 -1.73 -9.42
C SER A 270 2.29 -0.89 -8.15
N ALA A 271 1.56 0.24 -8.21
CA ALA A 271 1.32 1.11 -7.06
C ALA A 271 0.70 0.37 -5.86
N ARG A 272 -0.19 -0.59 -6.11
CA ARG A 272 -0.78 -1.45 -5.07
C ARG A 272 0.30 -2.22 -4.29
N VAL A 273 1.31 -2.71 -5.00
CA VAL A 273 2.44 -3.44 -4.40
C VAL A 273 3.34 -2.47 -3.65
N LEU A 274 3.61 -1.28 -4.20
CA LEU A 274 4.43 -0.27 -3.53
C LEU A 274 3.82 0.23 -2.22
N ILE A 275 2.48 0.38 -2.16
CA ILE A 275 1.78 0.73 -0.91
C ILE A 275 2.01 -0.35 0.14
N ALA A 276 1.91 -1.63 -0.23
CA ALA A 276 2.20 -2.74 0.67
C ALA A 276 3.69 -2.77 1.09
N CYS A 277 4.61 -2.55 0.15
CA CYS A 277 6.05 -2.44 0.41
C CYS A 277 6.36 -1.33 1.41
N ALA A 278 5.77 -0.14 1.25
CA ALA A 278 5.97 0.98 2.17
C ALA A 278 5.49 0.62 3.60
N ALA A 279 4.32 0.01 3.74
CA ALA A 279 3.82 -0.44 5.05
C ALA A 279 4.73 -1.52 5.68
N LEU A 280 5.27 -2.42 4.87
CA LEU A 280 6.23 -3.44 5.32
C LEU A 280 7.58 -2.84 5.72
N LEU A 281 8.06 -1.81 5.03
CA LEU A 281 9.28 -1.12 5.43
C LEU A 281 9.09 -0.37 6.73
N VAL A 282 7.95 0.29 6.95
CA VAL A 282 7.65 0.94 8.24
C VAL A 282 7.73 -0.07 9.38
N GLY A 283 7.15 -1.27 9.23
CA GLY A 283 7.28 -2.30 10.25
C GLY A 283 8.72 -2.80 10.43
N ALA A 284 9.49 -2.96 9.34
CA ALA A 284 10.91 -3.29 9.42
C ALA A 284 11.72 -2.23 10.17
N GLY A 285 11.49 -0.94 9.87
CA GLY A 285 12.14 0.17 10.57
C GLY A 285 11.82 0.20 12.06
N LEU A 286 10.58 -0.12 12.47
CA LEU A 286 10.22 -0.27 13.88
C LEU A 286 11.01 -1.42 14.53
N LEU A 287 11.12 -2.56 13.86
CA LEU A 287 11.91 -3.69 14.38
C LEU A 287 13.40 -3.32 14.49
N GLU A 288 13.94 -2.60 13.52
CA GLU A 288 15.30 -2.09 13.55
C GLU A 288 15.54 -1.08 14.67
N GLY A 289 14.56 -0.21 14.97
CA GLY A 289 14.68 0.78 16.04
C GLY A 289 14.55 0.23 17.46
N TYR A 290 13.68 -0.77 17.64
CA TYR A 290 13.28 -1.22 18.98
C TYR A 290 13.71 -2.65 19.31
N VAL A 291 13.89 -3.53 18.31
CA VAL A 291 14.22 -4.95 18.53
C VAL A 291 15.70 -5.22 18.27
N SER A 292 16.25 -4.73 17.16
CA SER A 292 17.64 -4.96 16.78
C SER A 292 18.67 -4.45 17.82
N PRO A 293 18.55 -3.21 18.34
CA PRO A 293 19.53 -2.67 19.29
C PRO A 293 19.28 -3.08 20.74
N ASN A 294 18.11 -3.64 21.07
CA ASN A 294 17.72 -3.89 22.46
C ASN A 294 18.48 -5.11 23.03
N PRO A 295 19.38 -4.94 24.02
CA PRO A 295 20.20 -6.04 24.54
C PRO A 295 19.41 -7.08 25.34
N HIS A 296 18.22 -6.71 25.85
CA HIS A 296 17.38 -7.59 26.67
C HIS A 296 16.61 -8.63 25.88
N ILE A 297 16.51 -8.47 24.56
CA ILE A 297 15.85 -9.45 23.70
C ILE A 297 16.85 -10.57 23.40
N PRO A 298 16.53 -11.86 23.62
CA PRO A 298 17.43 -12.96 23.25
C PRO A 298 17.42 -13.20 21.73
N THR A 299 18.51 -13.77 21.19
CA THR A 299 18.63 -14.06 19.74
C THR A 299 17.48 -14.91 19.21
N ALA A 300 17.03 -15.90 19.97
CA ALA A 300 15.90 -16.76 19.58
C ALA A 300 14.60 -15.96 19.37
N ALA A 301 14.33 -14.97 20.23
CA ALA A 301 13.17 -14.09 20.07
C ALA A 301 13.31 -13.20 18.83
N ARG A 302 14.51 -12.67 18.53
CA ARG A 302 14.74 -11.90 17.29
C ARG A 302 14.50 -12.74 16.04
N ILE A 303 14.97 -13.99 16.03
CA ILE A 303 14.71 -14.93 14.94
C ILE A 303 13.21 -15.18 14.80
N GLY A 304 12.51 -15.46 15.91
CA GLY A 304 11.06 -15.68 15.91
C GLY A 304 10.27 -14.47 15.38
N ILE A 305 10.66 -13.26 15.78
CA ILE A 305 10.07 -12.01 15.29
C ILE A 305 10.34 -11.83 13.79
N GLY A 306 11.59 -12.00 13.35
CA GLY A 306 11.97 -11.81 11.95
C GLY A 306 11.33 -12.82 11.01
N VAL A 307 11.37 -14.11 11.37
CA VAL A 307 10.67 -15.17 10.63
C VAL A 307 9.16 -14.96 10.67
N GLY A 308 8.60 -14.62 11.83
CA GLY A 308 7.18 -14.33 11.98
C GLY A 308 6.73 -13.16 11.11
N TYR A 309 7.52 -12.09 11.04
CA TYR A 309 7.23 -10.92 10.22
C TYR A 309 7.37 -11.21 8.73
N TRP A 310 8.38 -11.98 8.35
CA TRP A 310 8.53 -12.45 6.97
C TRP A 310 7.39 -13.38 6.54
N LEU A 311 6.95 -14.30 7.40
CA LEU A 311 5.78 -15.14 7.15
C LEU A 311 4.49 -14.31 7.06
N LEU A 312 4.32 -13.30 7.91
CA LEU A 312 3.20 -12.36 7.84
C LEU A 312 3.18 -11.65 6.49
N MET A 313 4.33 -11.16 6.02
CA MET A 313 4.47 -10.57 4.68
C MET A 313 4.02 -11.57 3.60
N LEU A 314 4.51 -12.80 3.60
CA LEU A 314 4.13 -13.81 2.61
C LEU A 314 2.63 -14.13 2.65
N LEU A 315 2.05 -14.22 3.86
CA LEU A 315 0.60 -14.42 4.04
C LEU A 315 -0.20 -13.25 3.49
N LEU A 316 0.21 -12.02 3.78
CA LEU A 316 -0.41 -10.79 3.30
C LEU A 316 -0.36 -10.70 1.77
N LEU A 317 0.81 -10.93 1.17
CA LEU A 317 0.99 -10.92 -0.28
C LEU A 317 0.22 -12.07 -0.98
N SER A 318 -0.09 -13.15 -0.27
CA SER A 318 -0.89 -14.26 -0.80
C SER A 318 -2.41 -14.01 -0.82
N GLY A 319 -2.91 -13.10 0.01
CA GLY A 319 -4.34 -12.79 0.17
C GLY A 319 -5.19 -13.88 0.81
N ARG A 320 -4.59 -15.02 1.19
CA ARG A 320 -5.29 -16.15 1.84
C ARG A 320 -6.16 -15.76 3.04
N PRO A 321 -5.71 -14.90 3.98
CA PRO A 321 -6.52 -14.58 5.16
C PRO A 321 -7.77 -13.72 4.86
N PHE A 322 -7.80 -13.03 3.71
CA PHE A 322 -8.87 -12.07 3.38
C PHE A 322 -9.79 -12.54 2.25
N ARG A 323 -9.56 -13.74 1.70
CA ARG A 323 -10.35 -14.31 0.60
C ARG A 323 -11.79 -14.58 1.05
N ARG A 324 -12.77 -13.90 0.45
CA ARG A 324 -14.20 -14.21 0.66
C ARG A 324 -14.46 -15.67 0.30
N ARG A 325 -15.07 -16.46 1.21
CA ARG A 325 -15.62 -17.77 0.85
C ARG A 325 -16.71 -17.51 -0.19
N ARG A 326 -16.54 -18.01 -1.42
CA ARG A 326 -17.63 -18.00 -2.40
C ARG A 326 -18.76 -18.83 -1.79
N ALA A 327 -19.90 -18.20 -1.49
CA ALA A 327 -21.12 -18.92 -1.21
C ALA A 327 -21.45 -19.73 -2.48
N PHE A 328 -21.48 -21.05 -2.38
CA PHE A 328 -21.97 -21.89 -3.46
C PHE A 328 -23.45 -21.53 -3.68
N PRO A 329 -23.92 -21.36 -4.92
CA PRO A 329 -25.35 -21.30 -5.16
C PRO A 329 -25.98 -22.61 -4.66
N ALA A 330 -27.05 -22.49 -3.87
CA ALA A 330 -27.83 -23.64 -3.43
C ALA A 330 -28.29 -24.42 -4.68
N PRO A 331 -28.22 -25.77 -4.68
CA PRO A 331 -28.83 -26.55 -5.75
C PRO A 331 -30.33 -26.26 -5.73
N GLY A 332 -30.81 -25.73 -6.87
CA GLY A 332 -32.23 -25.51 -7.14
C GLY A 332 -32.97 -26.81 -7.45
#